data_AF-A0A7C6QDA6-F1
#
_entry.id   AF-A0A7C6QDA6-F1
#
_cell.length_a   1.000
_cell.length_b   1.000
_cell.length_c   1.000
_cell.angle_alpha   90.00
_cell.angle_beta   90.00
_cell.angle_gamma   90.00
#
_symmetry.space_group_name_H-M   'P 1'
#
loop_
_entity.id
_entity.type
_entity.pdbx_description
1 polymer ?
#
loop_
_entity_poly.entity_id
_entity_poly.type
_entity_poly.pdbx_seq_one_letter_code
_entity_poly.pdbx_strand_id
1 'polypeptide(L)' 'MVKIGEIALCSYCGKPHSKQKLLQVNEIWGSRSLCKSCYQRHQRSLWGYW' A
#
# COMPACT_ATOMS: atom_id res chain seq x y z
N MET A 1 10.13 0.77 -19.00
CA MET A 1 8.80 1.17 -19.50
C MET A 1 7.76 0.83 -18.45
N VAL A 2 7.21 1.82 -17.73
CA VAL A 2 6.15 1.59 -16.74
C VAL A 2 4.82 1.55 -17.49
N LYS A 3 4.14 0.40 -17.49
CA LYS A 3 2.84 0.24 -18.16
C LYS A 3 1.83 1.20 -17.51
N ILE A 4 1.42 2.21 -18.27
CA ILE A 4 0.37 3.15 -17.88
C ILE A 4 -0.95 2.38 -17.96
N GLY A 5 -1.55 2.05 -16.82
CA GLY A 5 -2.87 1.40 -16.77
C GLY A 5 -2.97 0.13 -15.91
N GLU A 6 -1.88 -0.35 -15.28
CA GLU A 6 -2.01 -1.48 -14.34
C GLU A 6 -2.78 -1.03 -13.09
N ILE A 7 -3.98 -1.59 -12.91
CA ILE A 7 -4.79 -1.44 -11.69
C ILE A 7 -4.43 -2.61 -10.78
N ALA A 8 -4.15 -2.29 -9.51
CA ALA A 8 -3.89 -3.27 -8.46
C ALA A 8 -4.70 -2.91 -7.21
N LEU A 9 -5.01 -3.91 -6.39
CA LEU A 9 -5.78 -3.73 -5.18
C LEU A 9 -4.86 -3.36 -4.01
N CYS A 10 -5.30 -2.44 -3.16
CA CYS A 10 -4.66 -2.22 -1.87
C CYS A 10 -4.81 -3.46 -1.01
N SER A 11 -3.71 -4.02 -0.49
CA SER A 11 -3.71 -5.21 0.35
C SER A 11 -4.45 -5.04 1.68
N TYR A 12 -4.67 -3.79 2.12
CA TYR A 12 -5.34 -3.50 3.40
C TYR A 12 -6.84 -3.21 3.24
N CYS A 13 -7.24 -2.36 2.29
CA CYS A 13 -8.64 -1.95 2.12
C CYS A 13 -9.35 -2.57 0.92
N GLY A 14 -8.64 -3.36 0.09
CA GLY A 14 -9.20 -4.04 -1.08
C GLY A 14 -9.63 -3.11 -2.23
N LYS A 15 -9.44 -1.79 -2.11
CA LYS A 15 -9.86 -0.84 -3.15
C LYS A 15 -8.91 -0.87 -4.36
N PRO A 16 -9.43 -0.76 -5.59
CA PRO A 16 -8.61 -0.67 -6.78
C PRO A 16 -7.91 0.68 -6.87
N HIS A 17 -6.61 0.65 -7.12
CA HIS A 17 -5.79 1.83 -7.35
C HIS A 17 -4.86 1.58 -8.55
N SER A 18 -4.40 2.65 -9.17
CA SER A 18 -3.29 2.52 -10.12
C SER A 18 -2.08 1.98 -9.37
N LYS A 19 -1.44 0.94 -9.92
CA LYS A 19 -0.28 0.27 -9.30
C LYS A 19 0.87 1.23 -9.04
N GLN A 20 1.04 2.26 -9.88
CA GLN A 20 2.03 3.33 -9.68
C GLN A 20 1.74 4.21 -8.45
N LYS A 21 0.49 4.24 -7.98
CA LYS A 21 0.04 5.00 -6.80
C LYS A 21 0.01 4.14 -5.52
N LEU A 22 0.27 2.84 -5.63
CA LEU A 22 0.40 1.96 -4.46
C LEU A 22 1.83 2.06 -3.91
N LEU A 23 1.91 2.17 -2.60
CA LEU A 23 3.16 2.22 -1.83
C LEU A 23 3.49 0.81 -1.35
N GLN A 24 4.73 0.37 -1.55
CA GLN A 24 5.20 -0.91 -1.01
C GLN A 24 5.61 -0.74 0.45
N VAL A 25 5.14 -1.64 1.29
CA VAL A 25 5.62 -1.85 2.66
C VAL A 25 6.34 -3.17 2.68
N ASN A 26 7.60 -3.18 3.10
CA ASN A 26 8.33 -4.43 3.33
C ASN A 26 8.20 -4.81 4.80
N GLU A 27 7.55 -5.95 5.04
CA GLU A 27 7.49 -6.61 6.33
C GLU A 27 8.45 -7.81 6.33
N ILE A 28 8.78 -8.32 7.52
CA ILE A 28 9.72 -9.43 7.71
C ILE A 28 9.34 -10.65 6.86
N TRP A 29 8.03 -10.87 6.68
CA TRP A 29 7.48 -12.05 6.01
C TRP A 29 6.89 -11.78 4.62
N GLY A 30 7.11 -10.59 4.07
CA GLY A 30 6.64 -10.27 2.72
C GLY A 30 6.40 -8.79 2.47
N SER A 31 6.12 -8.44 1.21
CA SER A 31 5.81 -7.08 0.79
C SER A 31 4.31 -6.89 0.61
N ARG A 32 3.78 -5.76 1.08
CA ARG A 32 2.37 -5.36 0.93
C ARG A 32 2.25 -4.10 0.09
N SER A 33 1.24 -4.07 -0.77
CA SER A 33 0.95 -2.90 -1.61
C SER A 33 -0.21 -2.11 -1.01
N LEU A 34 0.05 -0.93 -0.46
CA LEU A 34 -0.95 -0.12 0.25
C LEU A 34 -1.28 1.15 -0.53
N CYS A 35 -2.54 1.59 -0.48
CA CYS A 35 -2.88 2.94 -0.91
C CYS A 35 -2.37 3.98 0.10
N LYS A 36 -2.24 5.23 -0.33
CA LYS A 36 -1.68 6.33 0.50
C LYS A 36 -2.30 6.41 1.90
N SER A 37 -3.62 6.34 2.01
CA SER A 37 -4.33 6.42 3.29
C SER A 37 -4.02 5.23 4.20
N CYS A 38 -4.01 4.01 3.66
CA CYS A 38 -3.69 2.80 4.41
C CYS A 38 -2.22 2.75 4.82
N TYR A 39 -1.32 3.23 3.96
CA TYR A 39 0.09 3.38 4.26
C TYR A 39 0.33 4.34 5.44
N GLN A 40 -0.32 5.51 5.43
CA GLN A 40 -0.22 6.47 6.54
C GLN A 40 -0.78 5.89 7.85
N ARG A 41 -1.89 5.15 7.80
CA ARG A 41 -2.42 4.45 8.97
C ARG A 41 -1.42 3.41 9.48
N HIS A 42 -0.89 2.57 8.59
CA HIS A 42 0.11 1.57 8.93
C HIS A 42 1.34 2.21 9.60
N GLN A 43 1.85 3.30 9.04
CA GLN A 43 2.93 4.06 9.67
C GLN A 43 2.54 4.57 11.06
N ARG A 44 1.37 5.18 11.27
CA ARG A 44 0.96 5.62 12.62
C ARG A 44 0.91 4.47 13.63
N SER A 45 0.41 3.31 13.22
CA SER A 45 0.36 2.11 14.07
C SER A 45 1.76 1.60 14.45
N LEU A 46 2.75 1.68 13.56
CA LEU A 46 4.15 1.32 13.88
C LEU A 46 4.76 2.23 14.96
N TRP A 47 4.27 3.46 15.07
CA TRP A 47 4.76 4.44 16.04
C TRP A 47 3.98 4.37 17.37
N GLY A 48 3.07 3.40 17.52
CA GLY A 48 2.29 3.21 18.75
C GLY A 48 1.10 4.16 18.90
N TYR A 49 0.77 4.97 17.89
CA TYR A 49 -0.45 5.78 17.89
C TYR A 49 -1.62 4.90 17.47
N TRP A 50 -2.40 4.44 18.46
CA TRP A 50 -3.69 3.78 18.28
C TRP A 50 -4.79 4.77 17.90
#